data_AF-A0A7W8CHH6-F1
#
_entry.id   AF-A0A7W8CHH6-F1
#
_cell.length_a   1.000
_cell.length_b   1.000
_cell.length_c   1.000
_cell.angle_alpha   90.00
_cell.angle_beta   90.00
_cell.angle_gamma   90.00
#
_symmetry.space_group_name_H-M   'P 1'
#
loop_
_entity.id
_entity.type
_entity.pdbx_description
1 polymer ?
#
loop_
_entity_poly.entity_id
_entity_poly.type
_entity_poly.pdbx_seq_one_letter_code
_entity_poly.pdbx_strand_id
1 'polypeptide(L)' 'MCSISRFFREARLMKIAPISQEMILNFLGFHVLGLPRSY' A
#
# COMPACT_ATOMS: atom_id res chain seq x y z
N MET A 1 -7.99 -8.09 -27.83
CA MET A 1 -8.85 -8.84 -26.88
C MET A 1 -8.12 -9.26 -25.58
N CYS A 2 -6.99 -8.65 -25.19
CA CYS A 2 -6.16 -9.16 -24.07
C CYS A 2 -5.84 -8.17 -22.92
N SER A 3 -6.41 -6.96 -22.87
CA SER A 3 -6.00 -5.98 -21.84
C SER A 3 -6.53 -6.28 -20.43
N ILE A 4 -7.71 -6.90 -20.30
CA ILE A 4 -8.39 -7.10 -18.99
C ILE A 4 -7.61 -8.06 -18.07
N SER A 5 -7.10 -9.16 -18.62
CA SER A 5 -6.36 -10.16 -17.84
C SER A 5 -5.05 -9.62 -17.27
N ARG A 6 -4.43 -8.64 -17.94
CA ARG A 6 -3.18 -8.00 -17.47
C ARG A 6 -3.45 -7.11 -16.26
N PHE A 7 -4.45 -6.23 -16.36
CA PHE A 7 -4.86 -5.38 -15.24
C PHE A 7 -5.33 -6.18 -14.02
N PHE A 8 -6.02 -7.31 -14.23
CA PHE A 8 -6.47 -8.15 -13.12
C PHE A 8 -5.31 -8.84 -12.40
N ARG A 9 -4.24 -9.19 -13.13
CA ARG A 9 -3.00 -9.74 -12.56
C ARG A 9 -2.21 -8.67 -11.81
N GLU A 10 -2.08 -7.48 -12.39
CA GLU A 10 -1.36 -6.34 -11.79
C GLU A 10 -2.08 -5.80 -10.54
N ALA A 11 -3.41 -5.68 -10.56
CA ALA A 11 -4.20 -5.27 -9.40
C ALA A 11 -4.15 -6.28 -8.24
N ARG A 12 -4.05 -7.58 -8.56
CA ARG A 12 -3.87 -8.62 -7.54
C ARG A 12 -2.45 -8.62 -6.97
N LEU A 13 -1.44 -8.30 -7.79
CA LEU A 13 -0.06 -8.09 -7.33
C LEU A 13 0.02 -6.95 -6.31
N MET A 14 -0.71 -5.86 -6.49
CA MET A 14 -0.81 -4.78 -5.50
C MET A 14 -1.52 -5.22 -4.20
N LYS A 15 -2.47 -6.16 -4.27
CA LYS A 15 -3.08 -6.76 -3.07
C LYS A 15 -2.15 -7.76 -2.37
N ILE A 16 -1.27 -8.42 -3.11
CA ILE A 16 -0.34 -9.43 -2.59
C ILE A 16 0.85 -8.80 -1.88
N ALA A 17 1.33 -7.63 -2.33
CA ALA A 17 2.27 -6.83 -1.56
C ALA A 17 1.49 -6.17 -0.41
N PRO A 18 1.47 -6.77 0.79
CA PRO A 18 0.70 -6.22 1.89
C PRO A 18 1.55 -5.08 2.42
N ILE A 19 1.20 -3.84 2.07
CA ILE A 19 1.61 -2.72 2.91
C ILE A 19 0.87 -2.93 4.22
N SER A 20 1.58 -3.40 5.24
CA SER A 20 1.00 -3.64 6.57
C SER A 20 0.24 -2.39 7.02
N GLN A 21 -0.93 -2.58 7.64
CA GLN A 21 -1.77 -1.46 8.09
C GLN A 21 -1.00 -0.53 9.04
N GLU A 22 -0.08 -1.08 9.84
CA GLU A 22 0.85 -0.35 10.70
C GLU A 22 1.78 0.58 9.90
N MET A 23 2.23 0.16 8.72
CA MET A 23 3.06 0.99 7.84
C MET A 23 2.27 2.19 7.30
N ILE A 24 0.98 2.01 7.01
CA ILE A 24 0.06 3.07 6.55
C ILE A 24 -0.24 4.03 7.70
N LEU A 25 -0.59 3.50 8.87
CA LEU A 25 -0.86 4.30 10.06
C LEU A 25 0.35 5.16 10.41
N ASN A 26 1.53 4.57 10.35
CA ASN A 26 2.74 5.31 10.59
C ASN A 26 3.07 6.30 9.46
N PHE A 27 2.81 5.96 8.19
CA PHE A 27 2.97 6.91 7.10
C PHE A 27 2.07 8.13 7.28
N LEU A 28 0.83 7.94 7.70
CA LEU A 28 -0.10 9.03 8.01
C LEU A 28 0.38 9.87 9.20
N GLY A 29 0.87 9.24 10.27
CA GLY A 29 1.44 9.95 11.43
C GLY A 29 2.67 10.78 11.07
N PHE A 30 3.58 10.24 10.26
CA PHE A 30 4.76 10.97 9.81
C PHE A 30 4.43 12.06 8.78
N HIS A 31 3.57 11.76 7.82
CA HIS A 31 3.25 12.64 6.69
C HIS A 31 2.30 13.78 7.07
N VAL A 32 1.35 13.53 7.98
CA VAL A 32 0.35 14.53 8.39
C VAL A 32 0.76 15.24 9.68
N LEU A 33 1.39 14.54 10.63
CA LEU A 33 1.65 15.07 11.98
C LEU A 33 3.14 15.32 12.27
N GLY A 34 4.08 14.90 11.40
CA GLY A 34 5.52 15.14 11.56
C GLY A 34 6.16 14.43 12.76
N LEU A 35 5.46 13.46 13.35
CA LEU A 35 5.93 12.73 14.53
C LEU A 35 6.83 11.54 14.12
N PRO A 36 7.91 11.25 14.86
CA PRO A 36 8.83 10.16 14.54
C PRO A 36 8.15 8.78 14.68
N ARG A 37 8.59 7.81 13.87
CA ARG A 37 8.20 6.40 13.94
C ARG A 37 8.38 5.87 15.36
N SER A 38 7.29 5.69 16.11
CA SER A 38 7.27 4.76 17.25
C SER A 38 6.73 3.46 16.70
N TYR A 39 7.60 2.44 16.68
CA TYR A 39 7.25 1.05 16.37
C TYR A 39 6.08 0.57 17.22
#